data_AF-A0A3M1BWS4-F1
#
_entry.id   AF-A0A3M1BWS4-F1
#
_cell.length_a   1.000
_cell.length_b   1.000
_cell.length_c   1.000
_cell.angle_alpha   90.00
_cell.angle_beta   90.00
_cell.angle_gamma   90.00
#
_symmetry.space_group_name_H-M   'P 1'
#
loop_
_entity.id
_entity.type
_entity.pdbx_description
1 polymer ?
#
loop_
_entity_poly.entity_id
_entity_poly.type
_entity_poly.pdbx_seq_one_letter_code
_entity_poly.pdbx_strand_id
1 'polypeptide(L)'
;MRNSEVHGTGPIAYRPDFLAKKVLVLMMVFLLSFSTEMEKENIRLAQTYFYRGYIEYEQGNYGDAIAEFSRSFLMDRQGYYGELSYLYIGISYAKLSYRKGRREGILSAIAYLNMYPYYYKKPTYLFLQREFIGDAYIFMGFYPRAK
;
A
#
# COMPACT_ATOMS: atom_id res chain seq x y z
N MET A 1 -50.63 -13.35 63.83
CA MET A 1 -49.25 -12.91 63.54
C MET A 1 -48.51 -14.04 62.85
N ARG A 2 -48.26 -13.94 61.54
CA ARG A 2 -47.11 -14.58 60.88
C ARG A 2 -46.86 -13.86 59.56
N ASN A 3 -45.74 -13.13 59.52
CA ASN A 3 -45.32 -12.32 58.39
C ASN A 3 -45.12 -13.19 57.15
N SER A 4 -45.66 -12.74 56.03
CA SER A 4 -45.35 -13.19 54.69
C SER A 4 -43.98 -12.63 54.26
N GLU A 5 -43.01 -13.51 54.04
CA GLU A 5 -41.79 -13.17 53.32
C GLU A 5 -42.13 -12.96 51.83
N VAL A 6 -42.25 -11.70 51.42
CA VAL A 6 -42.40 -11.34 50.01
C VAL A 6 -41.01 -11.32 49.40
N HIS A 7 -40.73 -12.32 48.57
CA HIS A 7 -39.57 -12.38 47.69
C HIS A 7 -39.46 -11.10 46.85
N GLY A 8 -38.44 -10.29 47.14
CA GLY A 8 -38.10 -9.10 46.36
C GLY A 8 -37.54 -9.48 44.99
N THR A 9 -38.41 -9.69 44.02
CA THR A 9 -38.06 -9.62 42.59
C THR A 9 -38.37 -8.21 42.09
N GLY A 10 -37.45 -7.28 42.36
CA GLY A 10 -37.53 -5.94 41.78
C GLY A 10 -37.50 -6.02 40.26
N PRO A 11 -38.33 -5.25 39.53
CA PRO A 11 -38.37 -5.32 38.08
C PRO A 11 -37.03 -4.87 37.52
N ILE A 12 -36.39 -5.72 36.71
CA ILE A 12 -35.20 -5.38 35.95
C ILE A 12 -35.62 -4.27 34.96
N ALA A 13 -35.39 -3.02 35.34
CA ALA A 13 -35.68 -1.87 34.50
C ALA A 13 -34.78 -1.93 33.26
N TYR A 14 -35.34 -2.44 32.16
CA TYR A 14 -34.69 -2.48 30.86
C TYR A 14 -34.40 -1.05 30.41
N ARG A 15 -33.12 -0.65 30.40
CA ARG A 15 -32.68 0.65 29.89
C ARG A 15 -32.25 0.48 28.42
N PRO A 16 -33.11 0.82 27.44
CA PRO A 16 -32.84 0.60 26.02
C PRO A 16 -31.53 1.29 25.57
N ASP A 17 -31.17 2.43 26.18
CA ASP A 17 -29.92 3.14 25.92
C ASP A 17 -28.67 2.32 26.25
N PHE A 18 -28.73 1.46 27.27
CA PHE A 18 -27.62 0.60 27.67
C PHE A 18 -27.45 -0.57 26.71
N LEU A 19 -28.55 -1.15 26.24
CA LEU A 19 -28.52 -2.21 25.22
C LEU A 19 -28.06 -1.67 23.86
N ALA A 20 -28.56 -0.50 23.46
CA ALA A 20 -28.13 0.18 22.22
C ALA A 20 -26.62 0.48 22.23
N LYS A 21 -26.08 0.98 23.35
CA LYS A 21 -24.63 1.20 23.50
C LYS A 21 -23.82 -0.10 23.39
N LYS A 22 -24.28 -1.20 24.02
CA LYS A 22 -23.62 -2.50 23.91
C LYS A 22 -23.62 -3.04 22.48
N VAL A 23 -24.75 -2.93 21.78
CA VAL A 23 -24.88 -3.31 20.36
C VAL A 23 -23.95 -2.46 19.49
N LEU A 24 -23.89 -1.15 19.74
CA LEU A 24 -23.00 -0.24 19.01
C LEU A 24 -21.53 -0.57 19.22
N VAL A 25 -21.11 -0.88 20.46
CA VAL A 25 -19.73 -1.33 20.75
C VAL A 25 -19.43 -2.65 20.05
N LEU A 26 -20.35 -3.62 20.10
CA LEU A 26 -20.18 -4.91 19.41
C LEU A 26 -20.04 -4.72 17.90
N MET A 27 -20.86 -3.85 17.30
CA MET A 27 -20.80 -3.51 15.88
C MET A 27 -19.47 -2.85 15.52
N MET A 28 -18.97 -1.92 16.34
CA MET A 28 -17.67 -1.29 16.13
C MET A 28 -16.52 -2.30 16.19
N VAL A 29 -16.52 -3.19 17.20
CA VAL A 29 -15.52 -4.26 17.31
C VAL A 29 -15.55 -5.17 16.09
N PHE A 30 -16.74 -5.58 15.65
CA PHE A 30 -16.91 -6.42 14.46
C PHE A 30 -16.39 -5.73 13.20
N LEU A 31 -16.72 -4.45 12.97
CA LEU A 31 -16.23 -3.67 11.83
C LEU A 31 -14.70 -3.54 11.84
N LEU A 32 -14.10 -3.31 13.01
CA LEU A 32 -12.65 -3.25 13.16
C LEU A 32 -11.98 -4.60 12.87
N SER A 33 -12.50 -5.70 13.41
CA SER A 33 -11.96 -7.04 13.12
C SER A 33 -12.03 -7.36 11.63
N PHE A 34 -13.17 -7.08 10.99
CA PHE A 34 -13.34 -7.28 9.56
C PHE A 34 -12.37 -6.42 8.73
N SER A 35 -12.18 -5.15 9.08
CA SER A 35 -11.23 -4.29 8.38
C SER A 35 -9.79 -4.78 8.50
N THR A 36 -9.39 -5.29 9.67
CA THR A 36 -8.01 -5.81 9.84
C THR A 36 -7.73 -7.05 8.99
N GLU A 37 -8.73 -7.91 8.78
CA GLU A 37 -8.54 -9.11 7.96
C GLU A 37 -8.46 -8.77 6.47
N MET A 38 -9.30 -7.83 6.00
CA MET A 38 -9.19 -7.29 4.64
C MET A 38 -7.83 -6.65 4.38
N GLU A 39 -7.30 -5.90 5.34
CA GLU A 39 -5.98 -5.27 5.22
C GLU A 39 -4.86 -6.32 5.09
N LYS A 40 -4.87 -7.37 5.92
CA LYS A 40 -3.88 -8.47 5.80
C LYS A 40 -3.94 -9.16 4.44
N GLU A 41 -5.15 -9.43 3.94
CA GLU A 41 -5.33 -10.05 2.63
C GLU A 41 -4.80 -9.16 1.51
N ASN A 42 -5.09 -7.85 1.57
CA ASN A 42 -4.55 -6.87 0.63
C ASN A 42 -3.01 -6.82 0.66
N ILE A 43 -2.40 -6.87 1.84
CA ILE A 43 -0.93 -6.90 1.98
C ILE A 43 -0.34 -8.16 1.35
N ARG A 44 -0.95 -9.34 1.55
CA ARG A 44 -0.50 -10.60 0.92
C ARG A 44 -0.63 -10.58 -0.60
N LEU A 45 -1.71 -10.01 -1.12
CA LEU A 45 -1.90 -9.81 -2.55
C LEU A 45 -0.84 -8.85 -3.10
N ALA A 46 -0.62 -7.73 -2.42
CA ALA A 46 0.42 -6.76 -2.79
C ALA A 46 1.80 -7.42 -2.86
N GLN A 47 2.17 -8.19 -1.82
CA GLN A 47 3.41 -8.95 -1.77
C GLN A 47 3.57 -9.87 -2.98
N THR A 48 2.51 -10.63 -3.31
CA THR A 48 2.53 -11.58 -4.43
C THR A 48 2.71 -10.85 -5.76
N TYR A 49 1.96 -9.79 -6.00
CA TYR A 49 2.09 -8.96 -7.19
C TYR A 49 3.48 -8.30 -7.29
N PHE A 50 4.02 -7.82 -6.17
CA PHE A 50 5.36 -7.23 -6.13
C PHE A 50 6.42 -8.24 -6.56
N TYR A 51 6.43 -9.44 -5.99
CA TYR A 51 7.44 -10.45 -6.34
C TYR A 51 7.31 -10.92 -7.78
N ARG A 52 6.08 -11.05 -8.31
CA ARG A 52 5.87 -11.35 -9.73
C ARG A 52 6.43 -10.23 -10.61
N GLY A 53 6.15 -8.97 -10.28
CA GLY A 53 6.72 -7.81 -10.98
C GLY A 53 8.24 -7.77 -10.91
N TYR A 54 8.82 -8.16 -9.77
CA TYR A 54 10.27 -8.24 -9.60
C TYR A 54 10.88 -9.33 -10.47
N ILE A 55 10.26 -10.51 -10.56
CA ILE A 55 10.70 -11.59 -11.46
C ILE A 55 10.69 -11.11 -12.91
N GLU A 56 9.60 -10.49 -13.36
CA GLU A 56 9.50 -9.93 -14.71
C GLU A 56 10.54 -8.83 -14.94
N TYR A 57 10.80 -7.98 -13.94
CA TYR A 57 11.82 -6.93 -14.01
C TYR A 57 13.22 -7.52 -14.22
N GLU A 58 13.59 -8.54 -13.44
CA GLU A 58 14.89 -9.21 -13.53
C GLU A 58 15.07 -9.94 -14.87
N GLN A 59 13.99 -10.52 -15.41
CA GLN A 59 14.00 -11.13 -16.75
C GLN A 59 14.07 -10.10 -17.88
N GLY A 60 13.93 -8.81 -17.56
CA GLY A 60 13.83 -7.79 -18.57
C GLY A 60 12.51 -7.89 -19.33
N ASN A 61 11.39 -8.12 -18.66
CA ASN A 61 10.04 -7.98 -19.19
C ASN A 61 9.39 -6.72 -18.57
N TYR A 62 10.01 -5.55 -18.79
CA TYR A 62 9.62 -4.32 -18.08
C TYR A 62 8.16 -3.89 -18.29
N GLY A 63 7.52 -4.29 -19.40
CA GLY A 63 6.08 -4.04 -19.60
C GLY A 63 5.22 -4.83 -18.60
N ASP A 64 5.49 -6.12 -18.46
CA ASP A 64 4.79 -7.01 -17.53
C ASP A 64 5.15 -6.68 -16.08
N ALA A 65 6.41 -6.31 -15.82
CA ALA A 65 6.84 -5.82 -14.52
C ALA A 65 6.01 -4.60 -14.06
N ILE A 66 5.82 -3.60 -14.94
CA ILE A 66 4.98 -2.43 -14.63
C ILE A 66 3.55 -2.86 -14.31
N ALA A 67 2.98 -3.81 -15.05
CA ALA A 67 1.62 -4.28 -14.81
C ALA A 67 1.48 -4.93 -13.42
N GLU A 68 2.40 -5.81 -13.05
CA GLU A 68 2.37 -6.49 -11.75
C GLU A 68 2.69 -5.51 -10.59
N PHE A 69 3.68 -4.63 -10.72
CA PHE A 69 3.91 -3.58 -9.72
C PHE A 69 2.72 -2.63 -9.57
N SER A 70 2.01 -2.32 -10.67
CA SER A 70 0.79 -1.50 -10.59
C SER A 70 -0.31 -2.18 -9.79
N ARG A 71 -0.49 -3.49 -9.94
CA ARG A 71 -1.43 -4.26 -9.11
C ARG A 71 -1.02 -4.24 -7.64
N SER A 72 0.26 -4.44 -7.35
CA SER A 72 0.81 -4.36 -5.99
C SER A 72 0.55 -3.00 -5.34
N PHE A 73 0.85 -1.92 -6.06
CA PHE A 73 0.60 -0.55 -5.62
C PHE A 73 -0.88 -0.27 -5.32
N LEU A 74 -1.81 -0.86 -6.08
CA LEU A 74 -3.24 -0.69 -5.81
C LEU A 74 -3.69 -1.39 -4.53
N MET A 75 -3.08 -2.52 -4.17
CA MET A 75 -3.44 -3.30 -2.99
C MET A 75 -2.86 -2.72 -1.69
N ASP A 76 -1.64 -2.18 -1.74
CA ASP A 76 -0.93 -1.67 -0.55
C ASP A 76 -0.38 -0.25 -0.74
N ARG A 77 -1.21 0.65 -1.26
CA ARG A 77 -0.81 2.00 -1.71
C ARG A 77 0.05 2.80 -0.73
N GLN A 78 -0.26 2.70 0.56
CA GLN A 78 0.42 3.45 1.64
C GLN A 78 1.36 2.59 2.48
N GLY A 79 1.39 1.28 2.26
CA GLY A 79 2.28 0.39 2.98
C GLY A 79 3.54 0.04 2.20
N TYR A 80 4.25 -0.95 2.74
CA TYR A 80 5.57 -1.37 2.33
C TYR A 80 5.63 -1.74 0.85
N TYR A 81 4.71 -2.58 0.37
CA TYR A 81 4.76 -3.11 -0.98
C TYR A 81 4.31 -2.09 -2.01
N GLY A 82 3.33 -1.24 -1.70
CA GLY A 82 2.96 -0.18 -2.64
C GLY A 82 4.02 0.89 -2.76
N GLU A 83 4.69 1.26 -1.67
CA GLU A 83 5.79 2.22 -1.69
C GLU A 83 6.97 1.73 -2.54
N LEU A 84 7.39 0.48 -2.36
CA LEU A 84 8.39 -0.15 -3.23
C LEU A 84 7.90 -0.22 -4.69
N SER A 85 6.65 -0.66 -4.90
CA SER A 85 6.09 -0.79 -6.25
C SER A 85 6.07 0.53 -7.00
N TYR A 86 5.80 1.65 -6.31
CA TYR A 86 5.88 2.98 -6.91
C TYR A 86 7.28 3.22 -7.51
N LEU A 87 8.34 2.99 -6.74
CA LEU A 87 9.71 3.17 -7.24
C LEU A 87 10.03 2.21 -8.40
N TYR A 88 9.65 0.94 -8.26
CA TYR A 88 9.88 -0.08 -9.27
C TYR A 88 9.12 0.17 -10.59
N ILE A 89 7.93 0.78 -10.53
CA ILE A 89 7.21 1.27 -11.72
C ILE A 89 8.06 2.31 -12.45
N GLY A 90 8.59 3.31 -11.72
CA GLY A 90 9.41 4.37 -12.29
C GLY A 90 10.66 3.84 -13.02
N ILE A 91 11.46 3.01 -12.35
CA ILE A 91 12.68 2.44 -12.97
C ILE A 91 12.34 1.46 -14.12
N SER A 92 11.25 0.70 -14.01
CA SER A 92 10.79 -0.17 -15.10
C SER A 92 10.41 0.64 -16.34
N TYR A 93 9.75 1.79 -16.16
CA TYR A 93 9.47 2.71 -17.26
C TYR A 93 10.74 3.30 -17.89
N ALA A 94 11.74 3.66 -17.07
CA ALA A 94 13.02 4.15 -17.56
C ALA A 94 13.71 3.08 -18.43
N LYS A 95 13.85 1.86 -17.91
CA LYS A 95 14.50 0.77 -18.65
C LYS A 95 13.71 0.33 -19.89
N LEU A 96 12.37 0.34 -19.85
CA LEU A 96 11.53 0.08 -21.02
C LEU A 96 11.73 1.13 -22.11
N SER A 97 11.80 2.39 -21.71
CA SER A 97 12.01 3.51 -22.63
C SER A 97 13.41 3.48 -23.22
N TYR A 98 14.42 3.17 -22.41
CA TYR A 98 15.79 2.95 -22.87
C TYR A 98 15.87 1.84 -23.93
N ARG A 99 15.26 0.67 -23.68
CA ARG A 99 15.24 -0.42 -24.67
C ARG A 99 14.50 -0.08 -25.96
N LYS A 100 13.54 0.86 -25.90
CA LYS A 100 12.84 1.38 -27.07
C LYS A 100 13.56 2.56 -27.74
N GLY A 101 14.71 3.02 -27.21
CA GLY A 101 15.42 4.19 -27.72
C GLY A 101 14.69 5.52 -27.52
N ARG A 102 13.75 5.60 -26.57
CA ARG A 102 12.89 6.78 -26.34
C ARG A 102 13.37 7.60 -25.15
N ARG A 103 14.13 8.66 -25.41
CA ARG A 103 14.71 9.52 -24.35
C ARG A 103 13.64 10.23 -23.52
N GLU A 104 12.56 10.67 -24.15
CA GLU A 104 11.44 11.36 -23.50
C GLU A 104 10.77 10.46 -22.45
N GLY A 105 10.71 9.15 -22.72
CA GLY A 105 10.19 8.18 -21.77
C GLY A 105 11.07 8.02 -20.54
N ILE A 106 12.39 8.14 -20.69
CA ILE A 106 13.32 8.12 -19.55
C ILE A 106 13.16 9.39 -18.70
N LEU A 107 13.02 10.56 -19.33
CA LEU A 107 12.75 11.82 -18.63
C LEU A 107 11.43 11.77 -17.86
N SER A 108 10.39 11.16 -18.45
CA SER A 108 9.10 10.95 -17.80
C SER A 108 9.24 10.05 -16.56
N ALA A 109 10.05 9.00 -16.63
CA ALA A 109 10.34 8.13 -15.50
C ALA A 109 11.11 8.87 -14.38
N ILE A 110 12.07 9.73 -14.73
CA ILE A 110 12.77 10.58 -13.75
C ILE A 110 11.81 11.54 -13.08
N ALA A 111 10.90 12.18 -13.83
CA ALA A 111 9.88 13.05 -13.27
C ALA A 111 8.97 12.27 -12.29
N TYR A 112 8.53 11.07 -12.68
CA TYR A 112 7.73 10.19 -11.83
C TYR A 112 8.44 9.80 -10.53
N LEU A 113 9.74 9.45 -10.60
CA LEU A 113 10.56 9.16 -9.43
C LEU A 113 10.81 10.40 -8.56
N ASN A 114 10.87 11.59 -9.14
CA ASN A 114 10.96 12.84 -8.36
C ASN A 114 9.65 13.20 -7.65
N MET A 115 8.50 12.68 -8.11
CA MET A 115 7.23 12.85 -7.41
C MET A 115 7.11 11.97 -6.15
N TYR A 116 7.97 10.98 -5.98
CA TYR A 116 7.93 10.04 -4.86
C TYR A 116 7.85 10.70 -3.47
N PRO A 117 8.71 11.69 -3.10
CA PRO A 117 8.64 12.34 -1.79
C PRO A 117 7.40 13.23 -1.60
N TYR A 118 6.73 13.62 -2.69
CA TYR A 118 5.47 14.37 -2.63
C TYR A 118 4.27 13.45 -2.48
N TYR A 119 4.36 12.25 -3.07
CA TYR A 119 3.33 11.23 -2.94
C TYR A 119 3.35 10.58 -1.55
N TYR A 120 4.53 10.26 -1.02
CA TYR A 120 4.71 9.72 0.33
C TYR A 120 5.17 10.81 1.29
N LYS A 121 4.29 11.21 2.23
CA LYS A 121 4.60 12.26 3.21
C LYS A 121 5.83 11.96 4.09
N LYS A 122 6.12 10.68 4.30
CA LYS A 122 7.30 10.17 5.01
C LYS A 122 7.92 9.04 4.18
N PRO A 123 8.72 9.38 3.16
CA PRO A 123 9.24 8.39 2.23
C PRO A 123 10.31 7.51 2.90
N THR A 124 10.12 6.20 2.86
CA THR A 124 11.00 5.18 3.48
C THR A 124 12.28 4.94 2.67
N TYR A 125 12.19 5.02 1.34
CA TYR A 125 13.21 4.53 0.40
C TYR A 125 13.86 5.66 -0.42
N LEU A 126 14.17 6.80 0.22
CA LEU A 126 14.82 7.93 -0.45
C LEU A 126 16.18 7.57 -1.07
N PHE A 127 16.93 6.65 -0.45
CA PHE A 127 18.20 6.19 -1.01
C PHE A 127 17.98 5.43 -2.33
N LEU A 128 17.06 4.45 -2.33
CA LEU A 128 16.72 3.67 -3.52
C LEU A 128 16.14 4.55 -4.64
N GLN A 129 15.32 5.55 -4.28
CA GLN A 129 14.81 6.53 -5.22
C GLN A 129 15.94 7.28 -5.93
N ARG A 130 16.96 7.73 -5.19
CA ARG A 130 18.13 8.42 -5.77
C ARG A 130 18.93 7.49 -6.67
N GLU A 131 19.15 6.25 -6.25
CA GLU A 131 19.80 5.21 -7.05
C GLU A 131 19.08 5.01 -8.39
N PHE A 132 17.76 4.85 -8.37
CA PHE A 132 16.95 4.68 -9.59
C PHE A 132 16.98 5.92 -10.50
N ILE A 133 16.99 7.12 -9.93
CA ILE A 133 17.16 8.35 -10.71
C ILE A 133 18.57 8.39 -11.34
N GLY A 134 19.60 7.98 -10.59
CA GLY A 134 20.97 7.89 -11.06
C GLY A 134 21.10 6.93 -12.25
N ASP A 135 20.54 5.73 -12.12
CA ASP A 135 20.45 4.73 -13.20
C ASP A 135 19.76 5.30 -14.44
N ALA A 136 18.65 6.02 -14.25
CA ALA A 136 17.94 6.66 -15.36
C ALA A 136 18.79 7.74 -16.06
N TYR A 137 19.60 8.49 -15.31
CA TYR A 137 20.58 9.42 -15.89
C TYR A 137 21.71 8.69 -16.64
N ILE A 138 22.17 7.55 -16.15
CA ILE A 138 23.15 6.69 -16.85
C ILE A 138 22.58 6.23 -18.20
N PHE A 139 21.31 5.80 -18.25
CA PHE A 139 20.66 5.41 -19.53
C PHE A 139 20.61 6.54 -20.56
N MET A 140 20.68 7.81 -20.12
CA MET A 140 20.75 8.97 -21.01
C MET A 140 22.19 9.41 -21.34
N GLY A 141 23.20 8.80 -20.71
CA GLY A 141 24.60 9.21 -20.82
C GLY A 141 24.94 10.45 -19.99
N PHE A 142 24.11 10.83 -19.02
CA PHE A 142 24.29 12.04 -18.19
C PHE A 142 24.96 11.73 -16.85
N TYR A 143 26.17 11.19 -16.91
CA TYR A 143 26.96 10.79 -15.73
C TYR A 143 27.12 11.86 -14.64
N PRO A 144 27.27 13.17 -14.94
CA PRO A 144 27.38 14.18 -13.88
C PRO A 144 26.15 14.28 -12.97
N ARG A 145 24.99 13.84 -13.46
CA ARG A 145 23.71 13.80 -12.72
C ARG A 145 23.40 12.43 -12.10
N ALA A 146 24.20 11.42 -12.38
CA ALA A 146 24.07 10.08 -11.80
C ALA A 146 24.81 10.04 -10.44
N LYS A 147 24.24 10.69 -9.43
CA LYS A 147 24.79 10.78 -8.06
C LYS A 147 23.75 10.40 -7.03
#